data_AF-A0A1H1AYE2-F1
#
_entry.id   AF-A0A1H1AYE2-F1
#
_cell.length_a   1.000
_cell.length_b   1.000
_cell.length_c   1.000
_cell.angle_alpha   90.00
_cell.angle_beta   90.00
_cell.angle_gamma   90.00
#
_symmetry.space_group_name_H-M   'P 1'
#
loop_
_entity.id
_entity.type
_entity.pdbx_description
1 polymer ?
#
loop_
_entity_poly.entity_id
_entity_poly.type
_entity_poly.pdbx_seq_one_letter_code
_entity_poly.pdbx_strand_id
1 'polypeptide(L)'
;MNKDTIEYLAYLLNEAKNDEGREKAIVFLGAGVSVSAGIPLTGTIVEDIKVKFSNNPIIKDCIKNKKDDYYSLMGALTADERRDLFHFYVTRDEVKLNLANIYLAQLLKLGYVDYIVTVNFDDLILKACTLFNFLPPVYDISNIKTITTTDIRKGSVIYLHGQYFGQWLLNNPDELKKVEDEVLRLFNAIKTRRTWIVVGYSGNDGIFDKIKSLGSFSSELFWIKHKFSESDKTVVEFLETPNINAHKIEEYYADSFFLKLHAELSVLNKNLEAPEIITKPFTFVKSVLQSINEISEDDELNDNVKKMLVNCNGRIDKAVTEYEEEGTLESLKQRIIDTMVKAEFNNDLAEKFEKEIIEKSYDEANVQLSTYYDNWGNLLFQKANKERKISSLLYESVQKYEKAALLNPLNDSAFNNWGAALSSIGRLENNEDFLFDGLERLKKAIEINPKNHRAYNNYGLALFDLGFQSNNAELFEESVQKFEKALEFGANNRYVLNNWANSLLELAKIKKDINLITESLKKFDEALSLDPKNSNALNNKARALFELGKELKDSKYYDQGLGLLLDGYNLSGNSYNLSCAYALLSDKENALKYLKESLDKNEINLEDINRDNDWKSFKRDNDFINLLNEYR
;
A
#
# COMPACT_ATOMS: atom_id res chain seq x y z
N MET A 1 11.71 17.86 7.22
CA MET A 1 11.78 16.86 6.13
C MET A 1 11.14 15.59 6.68
N ASN A 2 10.11 15.05 6.03
CA ASN A 2 9.43 13.85 6.52
C ASN A 2 10.39 12.66 6.42
N LYS A 3 10.69 12.02 7.55
CA LYS A 3 11.55 10.83 7.61
C LYS A 3 10.76 9.52 7.45
N ASP A 4 9.43 9.58 7.50
CA ASP A 4 8.54 8.43 7.41
C ASP A 4 8.28 8.03 5.94
N THR A 5 9.35 7.91 5.14
CA THR A 5 9.24 7.65 3.70
C THR A 5 10.22 6.59 3.22
N ILE A 6 9.85 5.88 2.15
CA ILE A 6 10.72 4.86 1.53
C ILE A 6 11.92 5.53 0.86
N GLU A 7 11.76 6.75 0.34
CA GLU A 7 12.81 7.58 -0.24
C GLU A 7 13.93 7.85 0.78
N TYR A 8 13.56 8.19 2.03
CA TYR A 8 14.53 8.42 3.10
C TYR A 8 15.23 7.11 3.52
N LEU A 9 14.48 6.01 3.61
CA LEU A 9 15.06 4.69 3.86
C LEU A 9 16.06 4.28 2.77
N ALA A 10 15.70 4.45 1.49
CA ALA A 10 16.58 4.15 0.36
C ALA A 10 17.87 4.97 0.41
N TYR A 11 17.78 6.26 0.77
CA TYR A 11 18.94 7.10 1.00
C TYR A 11 19.87 6.52 2.08
N LEU A 12 19.34 6.12 3.25
CA LEU A 12 20.15 5.52 4.32
C LEU A 12 20.85 4.23 3.88
N LEU A 13 20.15 3.36 3.14
CA LEU A 13 20.72 2.11 2.62
C LEU A 13 21.82 2.37 1.59
N ASN A 14 21.62 3.32 0.68
CA ASN A 14 22.63 3.67 -0.32
C ASN A 14 23.88 4.28 0.32
N GLU A 15 23.72 5.16 1.31
CA GLU A 15 24.84 5.73 2.07
C GLU A 15 25.63 4.63 2.81
N ALA A 16 24.93 3.71 3.49
CA ALA A 16 25.56 2.60 4.20
C ALA A 16 26.26 1.60 3.24
N LYS A 17 25.75 1.44 2.02
CA LYS A 17 26.34 0.58 0.99
C LYS A 17 27.64 1.16 0.43
N ASN A 18 27.71 2.49 0.25
CA ASN A 18 28.85 3.18 -0.36
C ASN A 18 29.94 3.58 0.65
N ASP A 19 29.67 3.50 1.95
CA ASP A 19 30.63 3.76 3.02
C ASP A 19 31.10 2.44 3.65
N GLU A 20 32.35 2.05 3.38
CA GLU A 20 32.94 0.82 3.92
C GLU A 20 32.96 0.79 5.47
N GLY A 21 32.98 1.97 6.11
CA GLY A 21 32.98 2.11 7.57
C GLY A 21 31.60 2.04 8.21
N ARG A 22 30.52 2.00 7.41
CA ARG A 22 29.14 1.87 7.92
C ARG A 22 28.67 0.43 7.90
N GLU A 23 27.83 0.13 8.87
CA GLU A 23 27.15 -1.16 8.96
C GLU A 23 25.85 -1.12 8.16
N LYS A 24 25.48 -2.27 7.57
CA LYS A 24 24.38 -2.37 6.60
C LYS A 24 23.11 -2.80 7.31
N ALA A 25 21.97 -2.67 6.65
CA ALA A 25 20.69 -2.81 7.36
C ALA A 25 20.44 -4.21 7.94
N ILE A 26 19.57 -4.25 8.93
CA ILE A 26 18.91 -5.45 9.42
C ILE A 26 17.48 -5.44 8.90
N VAL A 27 17.06 -6.53 8.25
CA VAL A 27 15.68 -6.72 7.83
C VAL A 27 15.03 -7.79 8.70
N PHE A 28 14.02 -7.40 9.46
CA PHE A 28 13.24 -8.26 10.33
C PHE A 28 11.92 -8.66 9.64
N LEU A 29 11.71 -9.95 9.42
CA LEU A 29 10.55 -10.49 8.71
C LEU A 29 9.55 -11.13 9.67
N GLY A 30 8.28 -10.81 9.46
CA GLY A 30 7.16 -11.52 10.07
C GLY A 30 6.24 -12.18 9.03
N ALA A 31 5.19 -12.84 9.52
CA ALA A 31 4.34 -13.70 8.70
C ALA A 31 3.66 -12.97 7.54
N GLY A 32 3.44 -11.66 7.67
CA GLY A 32 2.89 -10.80 6.63
C GLY A 32 3.71 -10.77 5.34
N VAL A 33 5.01 -11.05 5.40
CA VAL A 33 5.89 -11.14 4.23
C VAL A 33 5.58 -12.37 3.39
N SER A 34 5.12 -13.46 4.00
CA SER A 34 4.91 -14.74 3.32
C SER A 34 3.48 -14.92 2.78
N VAL A 35 2.58 -13.96 3.00
CA VAL A 35 1.15 -14.09 2.62
C VAL A 35 0.95 -14.22 1.12
N SER A 36 1.60 -13.36 0.32
CA SER A 36 1.51 -13.42 -1.14
C SER A 36 2.18 -14.65 -1.74
N ALA A 37 3.10 -15.27 -0.99
CA ALA A 37 3.67 -16.57 -1.31
C ALA A 37 2.73 -17.74 -1.00
N GLY A 38 1.54 -17.48 -0.45
CA GLY A 38 0.59 -18.49 -0.07
C GLY A 38 0.89 -19.14 1.28
N ILE A 39 1.59 -18.48 2.21
CA ILE A 39 1.68 -18.93 3.60
C ILE A 39 0.56 -18.26 4.42
N PRO A 40 -0.27 -19.01 5.17
CA PRO A 40 -1.38 -18.43 5.91
C PRO A 40 -0.91 -17.60 7.12
N LEU A 41 -1.70 -16.58 7.46
CA LEU A 41 -1.55 -15.83 8.71
C LEU A 41 -2.09 -16.62 9.90
N THR A 42 -1.72 -16.21 11.11
CA THR A 42 -2.13 -16.84 12.38
C THR A 42 -3.65 -17.01 12.50
N GLY A 43 -4.45 -16.05 12.05
CA GLY A 43 -5.92 -16.14 12.06
C GLY A 43 -6.46 -17.29 11.21
N THR A 44 -5.91 -17.50 10.01
CA THR A 44 -6.27 -18.65 9.16
C THR A 44 -5.83 -19.96 9.78
N ILE A 45 -4.63 -20.01 10.36
CA ILE A 45 -4.11 -21.20 11.04
C ILE A 45 -5.02 -21.61 12.21
N VAL A 46 -5.52 -20.65 12.98
CA VAL A 46 -6.49 -20.89 14.07
C VAL A 46 -7.75 -21.59 13.55
N GLU A 47 -8.33 -21.09 12.46
CA GLU A 47 -9.53 -21.68 11.87
C GLU A 47 -9.28 -23.08 11.31
N ASP A 48 -8.13 -23.28 10.64
CA ASP A 48 -7.73 -24.61 10.17
C ASP A 48 -7.56 -25.60 11.32
N ILE A 49 -6.99 -25.19 12.45
CA ILE A 49 -6.85 -26.05 13.63
C ILE A 49 -8.23 -26.45 14.17
N LYS A 50 -9.16 -25.49 14.29
CA LYS A 50 -10.52 -25.73 14.76
C LYS A 50 -11.25 -26.76 13.89
N VAL A 51 -11.03 -26.71 12.57
CA VAL A 51 -11.64 -27.65 11.62
C VAL A 51 -10.93 -29.01 11.62
N LYS A 52 -9.62 -29.02 11.38
CA LYS A 52 -8.80 -30.24 11.20
C LYS A 52 -8.72 -31.08 12.47
N PHE A 53 -8.65 -30.44 13.62
CA PHE A 53 -8.58 -31.09 14.94
C PHE A 53 -9.89 -30.97 15.72
N SER A 54 -11.02 -30.83 15.02
CA SER A 54 -12.35 -30.71 15.62
C SER A 54 -12.73 -31.86 16.55
N ASN A 55 -12.12 -33.04 16.40
CA ASN A 55 -12.33 -34.20 17.28
C ASN A 55 -11.39 -34.27 18.49
N ASN A 56 -10.33 -33.45 18.54
CA ASN A 56 -9.38 -33.43 19.65
C ASN A 56 -10.06 -32.85 20.92
N PRO A 57 -10.12 -33.59 22.04
CA PRO A 57 -10.82 -33.16 23.24
C PRO A 57 -10.20 -31.90 23.87
N ILE A 58 -8.88 -31.73 23.81
CA ILE A 58 -8.20 -30.55 24.35
C ILE A 58 -8.58 -29.31 23.53
N ILE A 59 -8.64 -29.44 22.20
CA ILE A 59 -9.08 -28.36 21.30
C ILE A 59 -10.54 -27.97 21.58
N LYS A 60 -11.44 -28.96 21.75
CA LYS A 60 -12.83 -28.70 22.14
C LYS A 60 -12.93 -27.93 23.46
N ASP A 61 -12.13 -28.31 24.45
CA ASP A 61 -12.08 -27.64 25.74
C ASP A 61 -11.51 -26.22 25.64
N CYS A 62 -10.49 -25.98 24.82
CA CYS A 62 -9.98 -24.64 24.52
C CYS A 62 -11.08 -23.74 23.96
N ILE A 63 -11.82 -24.21 22.95
CA ILE A 63 -12.92 -23.45 22.32
C ILE A 63 -14.04 -23.17 23.33
N LYS A 64 -14.47 -24.19 24.08
CA LYS A 64 -15.52 -24.06 25.11
C LYS A 64 -15.17 -23.02 26.18
N ASN A 65 -13.89 -22.91 26.52
CA ASN A 65 -13.38 -21.97 27.53
C ASN A 65 -12.93 -20.62 26.95
N LYS A 66 -13.24 -20.32 25.68
CA LYS A 66 -12.83 -19.08 24.98
C LYS A 66 -11.31 -18.85 24.97
N LYS A 67 -10.55 -19.95 24.87
CA LYS A 67 -9.09 -19.97 24.68
C LYS A 67 -8.78 -20.49 23.28
N ASP A 68 -9.41 -19.88 22.28
CA ASP A 68 -9.28 -20.26 20.87
C ASP A 68 -8.33 -19.34 20.10
N ASP A 69 -7.41 -18.68 20.80
CA ASP A 69 -6.29 -17.95 20.22
C ASP A 69 -5.20 -18.92 19.72
N TYR A 70 -4.30 -18.39 18.88
CA TYR A 70 -3.22 -19.15 18.25
C TYR A 70 -2.36 -19.92 19.26
N TYR A 71 -1.95 -19.31 20.37
CA TYR A 71 -1.04 -19.94 21.31
C TYR A 71 -1.71 -21.05 22.10
N SER A 72 -2.95 -20.82 22.55
CA SER A 72 -3.73 -21.83 23.26
C SER A 72 -3.97 -23.07 22.40
N LEU A 73 -4.31 -22.88 21.11
CA LEU A 73 -4.55 -23.99 20.20
C LEU A 73 -3.25 -24.71 19.81
N MET A 74 -2.16 -23.99 19.54
CA MET A 74 -0.85 -24.61 19.25
C MET A 74 -0.31 -25.39 20.45
N GLY A 75 -0.52 -24.90 21.67
CA GLY A 75 -0.15 -25.61 22.90
C GLY A 75 -0.96 -26.88 23.16
N ALA A 76 -2.18 -26.97 22.61
CA ALA A 76 -3.03 -28.16 22.69
C ALA A 76 -2.66 -29.25 21.69
N LEU A 77 -1.92 -28.91 20.64
CA LEU A 77 -1.40 -29.88 19.66
C LEU A 77 -0.12 -30.55 20.17
N THR A 78 0.13 -31.77 19.72
CA THR A 78 1.42 -32.45 19.88
C THR A 78 2.49 -31.82 18.99
N ALA A 79 3.77 -32.08 19.30
CA ALA A 79 4.88 -31.56 18.49
C ALA A 79 4.83 -32.06 17.03
N ASP A 80 4.44 -33.32 16.81
CA ASP A 80 4.33 -33.88 15.47
C ASP A 80 3.14 -33.29 14.70
N GLU A 81 1.98 -33.09 15.35
CA GLU A 81 0.84 -32.41 14.72
C GLU A 81 1.19 -30.97 14.29
N ARG A 82 1.95 -30.24 15.12
CA ARG A 82 2.46 -28.91 14.75
C ARG A 82 3.41 -28.98 13.55
N ARG A 83 4.34 -29.94 13.55
CA ARG A 83 5.28 -30.13 12.44
C ARG A 83 4.55 -30.46 11.14
N ASP A 84 3.61 -31.39 11.17
CA ASP A 84 2.83 -31.79 10.00
C ASP A 84 1.98 -30.62 9.48
N LEU A 85 1.46 -29.78 10.38
CA LEU A 85 0.70 -28.59 10.03
C LEU A 85 1.57 -27.56 9.28
N PHE A 86 2.74 -27.20 9.82
CA PHE A 86 3.65 -26.27 9.14
C PHE A 86 4.28 -26.85 7.89
N HIS A 87 4.60 -28.14 7.88
CA HIS A 87 5.06 -28.85 6.69
C HIS A 87 4.02 -28.70 5.58
N PHE A 88 2.75 -29.04 5.86
CA PHE A 88 1.65 -28.88 4.91
C PHE A 88 1.53 -27.44 4.38
N TYR A 89 1.64 -26.44 5.24
CA TYR A 89 1.53 -25.04 4.80
C TYR A 89 2.68 -24.59 3.91
N VAL A 90 3.89 -25.12 4.10
CA VAL A 90 5.09 -24.68 3.37
C VAL A 90 5.32 -25.48 2.09
N THR A 91 4.87 -26.74 2.03
CA THR A 91 5.17 -27.66 0.90
C THR A 91 4.03 -27.89 -0.07
N ARG A 92 2.90 -27.19 0.08
CA ARG A 92 1.77 -27.28 -0.85
C ARG A 92 2.09 -26.62 -2.21
N ASP A 93 1.50 -27.15 -3.28
CA ASP A 93 1.78 -26.69 -4.67
C ASP A 93 1.40 -25.22 -4.91
N GLU A 94 0.47 -24.67 -4.12
CA GLU A 94 0.07 -23.28 -4.21
C GLU A 94 1.12 -22.31 -3.62
N VAL A 95 2.07 -22.81 -2.82
CA VAL A 95 3.12 -21.98 -2.24
C VAL A 95 4.16 -21.66 -3.31
N LYS A 96 4.29 -20.37 -3.60
CA LYS A 96 5.20 -19.85 -4.61
C LYS A 96 6.11 -18.82 -4.00
N LEU A 97 7.30 -18.68 -4.55
CA LEU A 97 8.18 -17.60 -4.15
C LEU A 97 7.58 -16.24 -4.54
N ASN A 98 7.54 -15.30 -3.62
CA ASN A 98 7.04 -13.95 -3.88
C ASN A 98 8.17 -12.96 -4.20
N LEU A 99 7.78 -11.80 -4.75
CA LEU A 99 8.72 -10.76 -5.15
C LEU A 99 9.46 -10.17 -3.94
N ALA A 100 8.80 -10.02 -2.79
CA ALA A 100 9.41 -9.53 -1.57
C ALA A 100 10.69 -10.31 -1.21
N ASN A 101 10.62 -11.64 -1.18
CA ASN A 101 11.77 -12.47 -0.87
C ASN A 101 12.86 -12.42 -1.96
N ILE A 102 12.47 -12.35 -3.24
CA ILE A 102 13.43 -12.25 -4.37
C ILE A 102 14.23 -10.94 -4.29
N TYR A 103 13.55 -9.80 -4.16
CA TYR A 103 14.23 -8.50 -4.06
C TYR A 103 15.05 -8.39 -2.76
N LEU A 104 14.56 -8.92 -1.64
CA LEU A 104 15.33 -8.94 -0.41
C LEU A 104 16.60 -9.81 -0.52
N ALA A 105 16.52 -10.98 -1.16
CA ALA A 105 17.69 -11.82 -1.42
C ALA A 105 18.70 -11.11 -2.33
N GLN A 106 18.24 -10.32 -3.31
CA GLN A 106 19.11 -9.47 -4.13
C GLN A 106 19.84 -8.44 -3.26
N LEU A 107 19.12 -7.74 -2.37
CA LEU A 107 19.70 -6.74 -1.46
C LEU A 107 20.72 -7.37 -0.49
N LEU A 108 20.48 -8.59 -0.03
CA LEU A 108 21.44 -9.37 0.76
C LEU A 108 22.70 -9.69 -0.06
N LYS A 109 22.55 -10.22 -1.28
CA LYS A 109 23.67 -10.55 -2.18
C LYS A 109 24.52 -9.32 -2.54
N LEU A 110 23.87 -8.19 -2.81
CA LEU A 110 24.54 -6.94 -3.18
C LEU A 110 25.13 -6.20 -1.98
N GLY A 111 24.86 -6.66 -0.74
CA GLY A 111 25.41 -6.08 0.48
C GLY A 111 24.78 -4.75 0.87
N TYR A 112 23.47 -4.58 0.64
CA TYR A 112 22.67 -3.52 1.27
C TYR A 112 22.14 -3.93 2.66
N VAL A 113 22.10 -5.24 2.90
CA VAL A 113 21.59 -5.86 4.14
C VAL A 113 22.70 -6.76 4.70
N ASP A 114 23.02 -6.60 5.99
CA ASP A 114 23.95 -7.48 6.69
C ASP A 114 23.24 -8.72 7.24
N TYR A 115 22.01 -8.56 7.73
CA TYR A 115 21.28 -9.63 8.41
C TYR A 115 19.81 -9.63 8.03
N ILE A 116 19.29 -10.82 7.72
CA ILE A 116 17.86 -11.06 7.70
C ILE A 116 17.51 -11.84 8.96
N VAL A 117 16.59 -11.32 9.75
CA VAL A 117 16.08 -11.96 10.97
C VAL A 117 14.62 -12.29 10.74
N THR A 118 14.16 -13.48 11.10
CA THR A 118 12.78 -13.91 10.85
C THR A 118 12.18 -14.69 12.01
N VAL A 119 10.90 -14.45 12.26
CA VAL A 119 10.05 -15.25 13.15
C VAL A 119 9.21 -16.28 12.37
N ASN A 120 9.34 -16.31 11.05
CA ASN A 120 8.61 -17.23 10.19
C ASN A 120 9.26 -18.61 10.22
N PHE A 121 8.44 -19.65 10.07
CA PHE A 121 8.90 -21.04 10.00
C PHE A 121 9.25 -21.48 8.57
N ASP A 122 8.86 -20.69 7.55
CA ASP A 122 9.07 -21.00 6.14
C ASP A 122 10.51 -20.75 5.67
N ASP A 123 10.87 -21.37 4.54
CA ASP A 123 12.19 -21.30 3.91
C ASP A 123 12.21 -20.39 2.67
N LEU A 124 11.21 -19.50 2.50
CA LEU A 124 11.06 -18.71 1.28
C LEU A 124 12.26 -17.81 1.01
N ILE A 125 12.82 -17.17 2.04
CA ILE A 125 14.01 -16.33 1.86
C ILE A 125 15.23 -17.15 1.45
N LEU A 126 15.37 -18.39 1.91
CA LEU A 126 16.44 -19.30 1.51
C LEU A 126 16.26 -19.74 0.05
N LYS A 127 15.02 -20.10 -0.33
CA LYS A 127 14.64 -20.38 -1.72
C LYS A 127 14.87 -19.18 -2.65
N ALA A 128 14.70 -17.94 -2.17
CA ALA A 128 15.06 -16.76 -2.93
C ALA A 128 16.57 -16.61 -3.11
N CYS A 129 17.37 -16.85 -2.07
CA CYS A 129 18.83 -16.76 -2.17
C CYS A 129 19.41 -17.73 -3.21
N THR A 130 18.84 -18.94 -3.33
CA THR A 130 19.29 -19.92 -4.33
C THR A 130 19.04 -19.46 -5.77
N LEU A 131 18.02 -18.63 -6.02
CA LEU A 131 17.82 -18.00 -7.33
C LEU A 131 18.94 -17.03 -7.71
N PHE A 132 19.79 -16.64 -6.76
CA PHE A 132 20.97 -15.83 -7.05
C PHE A 132 22.27 -16.65 -6.96
N ASN A 133 22.16 -17.98 -6.96
CA ASN A 133 23.26 -18.93 -6.87
C ASN A 133 24.16 -18.72 -5.64
N PHE A 134 23.57 -18.40 -4.49
CA PHE A 134 24.28 -18.40 -3.22
C PHE A 134 23.43 -18.98 -2.09
N LEU A 135 24.10 -19.57 -1.11
CA LEU A 135 23.49 -20.04 0.14
C LEU A 135 24.02 -19.16 1.29
N PRO A 136 23.16 -18.40 1.98
CA PRO A 136 23.59 -17.61 3.12
C PRO A 136 23.94 -18.52 4.31
N PRO A 137 24.82 -18.10 5.22
CA PRO A 137 24.91 -18.71 6.54
C PRO A 137 23.53 -18.65 7.22
N VAL A 138 23.06 -19.77 7.78
CA VAL A 138 21.77 -19.86 8.46
C VAL A 138 22.01 -20.12 9.95
N TYR A 139 21.43 -19.28 10.80
CA TYR A 139 21.46 -19.43 12.25
C TYR A 139 20.05 -19.70 12.75
N ASP A 140 19.85 -20.83 13.44
CA ASP A 140 18.56 -21.20 14.04
C ASP A 140 18.68 -21.14 15.56
N ILE A 141 18.13 -20.08 16.15
CA ILE A 141 18.27 -19.80 17.58
C ILE A 141 17.59 -20.89 18.43
N SER A 142 16.57 -21.57 17.91
CA SER A 142 15.89 -22.66 18.62
C SER A 142 16.82 -23.83 18.98
N ASN A 143 17.95 -23.97 18.27
CA ASN A 143 18.92 -25.03 18.48
C ASN A 143 20.24 -24.55 19.12
N ILE A 144 20.40 -23.24 19.34
CA ILE A 144 21.64 -22.66 19.88
C ILE A 144 21.52 -22.54 21.40
N LYS A 145 22.36 -23.28 22.14
CA LYS A 145 22.36 -23.23 23.62
C LYS A 145 22.96 -21.94 24.18
N THR A 146 23.99 -21.40 23.55
CA THR A 146 24.67 -20.18 24.01
C THR A 146 25.43 -19.56 22.84
N ILE A 147 25.22 -18.27 22.58
CA ILE A 147 26.07 -17.48 21.68
C ILE A 147 27.35 -17.16 22.46
N THR A 148 28.45 -17.85 22.15
CA THR A 148 29.66 -17.84 23.00
C THR A 148 30.57 -16.64 22.73
N THR A 149 31.09 -16.45 21.51
CA THR A 149 32.05 -15.35 21.18
C THR A 149 32.32 -15.12 19.68
N THR A 150 31.75 -15.90 18.76
CA THR A 150 31.96 -15.68 17.31
C THR A 150 30.99 -14.64 16.77
N ASP A 151 31.52 -13.67 16.02
CA ASP A 151 30.69 -12.71 15.28
C ASP A 151 29.73 -13.45 14.36
N ILE A 152 28.45 -13.05 14.39
CA ILE A 152 27.45 -13.54 13.46
C ILE A 152 27.82 -13.03 12.08
N ARG A 153 28.03 -13.97 11.15
CA ARG A 153 28.57 -13.65 9.84
C ARG A 153 27.58 -12.77 9.07
N LYS A 154 28.06 -11.61 8.62
CA LYS A 154 27.30 -10.73 7.71
C LYS A 154 26.89 -11.51 6.45
N GLY A 155 25.73 -11.17 5.89
CA GLY A 155 25.08 -11.90 4.81
C GLY A 155 24.27 -13.12 5.28
N SER A 156 23.92 -13.22 6.58
CA SER A 156 23.23 -14.39 7.13
C SER A 156 21.72 -14.22 7.27
N VAL A 157 21.02 -15.36 7.29
CA VAL A 157 19.60 -15.47 7.66
C VAL A 157 19.49 -16.09 9.06
N ILE A 158 18.69 -15.49 9.94
CA ILE A 158 18.60 -15.86 11.36
C ILE A 158 17.13 -16.15 11.70
N TYR A 159 16.85 -17.38 12.08
CA TYR A 159 15.54 -17.86 12.51
C TYR A 159 15.40 -17.80 14.03
N LEU A 160 14.38 -17.07 14.51
CA LEU A 160 14.13 -16.91 15.94
C LEU A 160 13.17 -17.97 16.50
N HIS A 161 12.17 -18.37 15.72
CA HIS A 161 11.16 -19.35 16.15
C HIS A 161 11.50 -20.80 15.72
N GLY A 162 12.53 -20.97 14.90
CA GLY A 162 12.88 -22.24 14.27
C GLY A 162 12.33 -22.36 12.84
N GLN A 163 12.73 -23.44 12.17
CA GLN A 163 12.34 -23.76 10.80
C GLN A 163 11.36 -24.93 10.77
N TYR A 164 10.45 -25.00 9.79
CA TYR A 164 9.42 -26.05 9.72
C TYR A 164 9.96 -27.49 9.69
N PHE A 165 11.17 -27.71 9.17
CA PHE A 165 11.90 -28.99 9.20
C PHE A 165 12.88 -29.12 10.38
N GLY A 166 12.97 -28.09 11.22
CA GLY A 166 13.82 -28.05 12.40
C GLY A 166 13.34 -28.98 13.51
N GLN A 167 14.24 -29.27 14.45
CA GLN A 167 13.93 -30.13 15.60
C GLN A 167 12.93 -29.47 16.56
N TRP A 168 12.98 -28.15 16.68
CA TRP A 168 12.15 -27.38 17.60
C TRP A 168 11.44 -26.24 16.89
N LEU A 169 10.10 -26.23 16.97
CA LEU A 169 9.25 -25.12 16.55
C LEU A 169 8.71 -24.40 17.80
N LEU A 170 9.11 -23.15 17.99
CA LEU A 170 8.69 -22.35 19.15
C LEU A 170 7.34 -21.68 18.83
N ASN A 171 6.25 -22.37 19.16
CA ASN A 171 4.88 -21.97 18.79
C ASN A 171 4.08 -21.40 19.95
N ASN A 172 4.60 -21.45 21.17
CA ASN A 172 3.91 -20.92 22.35
C ASN A 172 4.84 -20.10 23.25
N PRO A 173 4.28 -19.26 24.14
CA PRO A 173 5.08 -18.35 24.98
C PRO A 173 6.08 -19.07 25.90
N ASP A 174 5.75 -20.27 26.41
CA ASP A 174 6.65 -21.01 27.30
C ASP A 174 7.83 -21.64 26.53
N GLU A 175 7.64 -21.98 25.27
CA GLU A 175 8.72 -22.36 24.36
C GLU A 175 9.62 -21.16 24.03
N LEU A 176 9.03 -20.00 23.72
CA LEU A 176 9.78 -18.77 23.38
C LEU A 176 10.65 -18.27 24.54
N LYS A 177 10.17 -18.37 25.79
CA LYS A 177 10.95 -18.03 27.00
C LYS A 177 12.32 -18.71 27.06
N LYS A 178 12.47 -19.88 26.43
CA LYS A 178 13.73 -20.66 26.46
C LYS A 178 14.85 -20.01 25.64
N VAL A 179 14.51 -19.14 24.70
CA VAL A 179 15.47 -18.49 23.80
C VAL A 179 15.51 -16.98 23.98
N GLU A 180 14.69 -16.44 24.88
CA GLU A 180 14.55 -14.99 25.08
C GLU A 180 15.87 -14.28 25.40
N ASP A 181 16.72 -14.91 26.22
CA ASP A 181 18.03 -14.37 26.59
C ASP A 181 19.00 -14.42 25.41
N GLU A 182 18.99 -15.50 24.63
CA GLU A 182 19.79 -15.67 23.42
C GLU A 182 19.39 -14.67 22.33
N VAL A 183 18.09 -14.44 22.15
CA VAL A 183 17.56 -13.43 21.21
C VAL A 183 18.03 -12.03 21.62
N LEU A 184 17.99 -11.69 22.92
CA LEU A 184 18.47 -10.40 23.38
C LEU A 184 19.99 -10.25 23.21
N ARG A 185 20.77 -11.31 23.46
CA ARG A 185 22.22 -11.31 23.19
C ARG A 185 22.51 -11.14 21.70
N LEU A 186 21.78 -11.86 20.85
CA LEU A 186 21.83 -11.73 19.39
C LEU A 186 21.59 -10.28 18.97
N PHE A 187 20.46 -9.68 19.41
CA PHE A 187 20.13 -8.31 19.03
C PHE A 187 21.19 -7.31 19.49
N ASN A 188 21.70 -7.45 20.72
CA ASN A 188 22.79 -6.59 21.20
C ASN A 188 24.08 -6.77 20.41
N ALA A 189 24.37 -7.96 19.89
CA ALA A 189 25.53 -8.22 19.04
C ALA A 189 25.41 -7.57 17.65
N ILE A 190 24.20 -7.52 17.07
CA ILE A 190 24.00 -7.04 15.70
C ILE A 190 23.44 -5.61 15.60
N LYS A 191 22.85 -5.02 16.65
CA LYS A 191 22.10 -3.75 16.51
C LYS A 191 22.92 -2.53 16.14
N THR A 192 24.19 -2.48 16.51
CA THR A 192 24.99 -1.25 16.52
C THR A 192 25.17 -0.64 15.14
N ARG A 193 24.85 0.65 14.99
CA ARG A 193 25.04 1.45 13.77
C ARG A 193 24.32 0.93 12.52
N ARG A 194 23.26 0.13 12.68
CA ARG A 194 22.47 -0.42 11.57
C ARG A 194 21.06 0.15 11.53
N THR A 195 20.56 0.42 10.34
CA THR A 195 19.15 0.71 10.12
C THR A 195 18.34 -0.57 10.28
N TRP A 196 17.26 -0.52 11.04
CA TRP A 196 16.35 -1.65 11.23
C TRP A 196 15.11 -1.48 10.36
N ILE A 197 14.73 -2.53 9.66
CA ILE A 197 13.58 -2.54 8.75
C ILE A 197 12.70 -3.72 9.16
N VAL A 198 11.54 -3.46 9.76
CA VAL A 198 10.58 -4.47 10.20
C VAL A 198 9.45 -4.57 9.18
N VAL A 199 9.28 -5.73 8.55
CA VAL A 199 8.28 -5.94 7.49
C VAL A 199 7.37 -7.11 7.83
N GLY A 200 6.05 -6.89 7.80
CA GLY A 200 5.05 -7.94 7.96
C GLY A 200 5.00 -8.61 9.33
N TYR A 201 5.64 -8.01 10.34
CA TYR A 201 5.62 -8.48 11.72
C TYR A 201 4.56 -7.73 12.54
N SER A 202 3.77 -8.48 13.31
CA SER A 202 2.64 -7.95 14.10
C SER A 202 3.02 -7.51 15.51
N GLY A 203 4.17 -7.96 16.04
CA GLY A 203 4.56 -7.67 17.43
C GLY A 203 3.76 -8.43 18.49
N ASN A 204 2.99 -9.45 18.12
CA ASN A 204 2.10 -10.20 19.03
C ASN A 204 2.78 -11.43 19.67
N ASP A 205 4.08 -11.35 19.93
CA ASP A 205 4.86 -12.41 20.58
C ASP A 205 5.92 -11.83 21.55
N GLY A 206 6.63 -12.71 22.27
CA GLY A 206 7.64 -12.31 23.25
C GLY A 206 8.91 -11.69 22.64
N ILE A 207 9.14 -11.81 21.33
CA ILE A 207 10.29 -11.20 20.65
C ILE A 207 10.13 -9.68 20.63
N PHE A 208 8.90 -9.18 20.52
CA PHE A 208 8.64 -7.74 20.51
C PHE A 208 9.11 -7.06 21.80
N ASP A 209 8.96 -7.72 22.96
CA ASP A 209 9.50 -7.21 24.22
C ASP A 209 11.03 -7.07 24.20
N LYS A 210 11.73 -7.97 23.48
CA LYS A 210 13.18 -7.88 23.31
C LYS A 210 13.57 -6.74 22.39
N ILE A 211 12.81 -6.49 21.32
CA ILE A 211 13.00 -5.31 20.45
C ILE A 211 12.84 -4.02 21.28
N LYS A 212 11.79 -3.91 22.10
CA LYS A 212 11.58 -2.76 23.00
C LYS A 212 12.74 -2.54 23.96
N SER A 213 13.32 -3.62 24.49
CA SER A 213 14.43 -3.55 25.43
C SER A 213 15.75 -3.05 24.82
N LEU A 214 15.86 -2.96 23.48
CA LEU A 214 17.06 -2.43 22.82
C LEU A 214 17.23 -0.91 23.02
N GLY A 215 16.15 -0.21 23.39
CA GLY A 215 16.13 1.24 23.58
C GLY A 215 16.12 1.99 22.26
N SER A 216 16.98 3.01 22.13
CA SER A 216 17.07 3.86 20.95
C SER A 216 17.82 3.19 19.79
N PHE A 217 17.36 3.42 18.57
CA PHE A 217 18.00 2.93 17.34
C PHE A 217 18.91 4.02 16.76
N SER A 218 20.23 3.77 16.75
CA SER A 218 21.22 4.79 16.36
C SER A 218 21.19 5.18 14.88
N SER A 219 20.66 4.30 14.02
CA SER A 219 20.56 4.51 12.57
C SER A 219 19.12 4.35 12.07
N GLU A 220 18.15 4.73 12.92
CA GLU A 220 16.71 4.69 12.67
C GLU A 220 16.10 3.26 12.61
N LEU A 221 14.82 3.17 12.98
CA LEU A 221 13.97 1.98 12.88
C LEU A 221 12.78 2.28 11.98
N PHE A 222 12.52 1.45 10.99
CA PHE A 222 11.36 1.56 10.10
C PHE A 222 10.44 0.36 10.31
N TRP A 223 9.15 0.62 10.53
CA TRP A 223 8.12 -0.42 10.63
C TRP A 223 7.14 -0.27 9.47
N ILE A 224 7.10 -1.29 8.60
CA ILE A 224 6.36 -1.27 7.34
C ILE A 224 5.13 -2.14 7.49
N LYS A 225 3.96 -1.55 7.22
CA LYS A 225 2.68 -2.26 7.21
C LYS A 225 1.71 -1.62 6.22
N HIS A 226 0.80 -2.40 5.63
CA HIS A 226 -0.22 -1.81 4.76
C HIS A 226 -1.15 -0.84 5.51
N LYS A 227 -1.52 -1.20 6.75
CA LYS A 227 -2.32 -0.36 7.64
C LYS A 227 -2.08 -0.76 9.10
N PHE A 228 -1.86 0.21 9.98
CA PHE A 228 -1.90 -0.04 11.43
C PHE A 228 -3.36 -0.05 11.91
N SER A 229 -3.69 -1.01 12.76
CA SER A 229 -5.04 -1.23 13.30
C SER A 229 -5.02 -1.26 14.83
N GLU A 230 -6.18 -1.38 15.47
CA GLU A 230 -6.28 -1.43 16.94
C GLU A 230 -5.46 -2.58 17.55
N SER A 231 -5.30 -3.69 16.81
CA SER A 231 -4.47 -4.81 17.25
C SER A 231 -2.97 -4.51 17.25
N ASP A 232 -2.54 -3.38 16.67
CA ASP A 232 -1.15 -2.93 16.62
C ASP A 232 -0.85 -1.83 17.63
N LYS A 233 -1.79 -1.51 18.53
CA LYS A 233 -1.68 -0.39 19.46
C LYS A 233 -0.36 -0.37 20.23
N THR A 234 0.09 -1.51 20.73
CA THR A 234 1.36 -1.64 21.47
C THR A 234 2.59 -1.34 20.60
N VAL A 235 2.54 -1.72 19.32
CA VAL A 235 3.58 -1.41 18.34
C VAL A 235 3.57 0.09 18.04
N VAL A 236 2.40 0.67 17.80
CA VAL A 236 2.27 2.11 17.51
C VAL A 236 2.77 2.95 18.69
N GLU A 237 2.36 2.62 19.91
CA GLU A 237 2.83 3.28 21.14
C GLU A 237 4.36 3.22 21.30
N PHE A 238 4.96 2.08 20.96
CA PHE A 238 6.42 1.94 20.96
C PHE A 238 7.09 2.82 19.90
N LEU A 239 6.58 2.83 18.67
CA LEU A 239 7.16 3.62 17.58
C LEU A 239 7.02 5.13 17.83
N GLU A 240 6.00 5.56 18.58
CA GLU A 240 5.76 6.95 18.98
C GLU A 240 6.51 7.36 20.25
N THR A 241 7.22 6.44 20.89
CA THR A 241 7.98 6.74 22.11
C THR A 241 9.13 7.71 21.78
N PRO A 242 9.26 8.84 22.51
CA PRO A 242 10.30 9.83 22.25
C PRO A 242 11.72 9.22 22.30
N ASN A 243 12.60 9.68 21.41
CA ASN A 243 14.01 9.29 21.32
C ASN A 243 14.29 7.82 20.94
N ILE A 244 13.30 7.07 20.47
CA ILE A 244 13.54 5.72 19.92
C ILE A 244 14.13 5.77 18.50
N ASN A 245 13.93 6.88 17.77
CA ASN A 245 14.32 7.03 16.35
C ASN A 245 13.59 6.00 15.48
N ALA A 246 12.26 6.03 15.52
CA ALA A 246 11.40 5.07 14.84
C ALA A 246 10.42 5.77 13.88
N HIS A 247 10.10 5.08 12.80
CA HIS A 247 9.33 5.57 11.66
C HIS A 247 8.28 4.55 11.25
N LYS A 248 7.07 5.03 10.95
CA LYS A 248 5.94 4.23 10.47
C LYS A 248 5.76 4.46 8.98
N ILE A 249 5.81 3.41 8.17
CA ILE A 249 5.50 3.48 6.74
C ILE A 249 4.23 2.66 6.48
N GLU A 250 3.16 3.35 6.08
CA GLU A 250 1.85 2.77 5.77
C GLU A 250 1.62 2.55 4.26
N GLU A 251 0.53 1.86 3.90
CA GLU A 251 0.02 1.65 2.53
C GLU A 251 0.75 0.59 1.70
N TYR A 252 1.86 0.02 2.19
CA TYR A 252 2.61 -1.00 1.47
C TYR A 252 2.41 -2.41 2.02
N TYR A 253 2.09 -3.35 1.13
CA TYR A 253 2.31 -4.78 1.37
C TYR A 253 3.79 -5.10 1.13
N ALA A 254 4.27 -6.26 1.60
CA ALA A 254 5.68 -6.61 1.49
C ALA A 254 6.22 -6.55 0.05
N ASP A 255 5.48 -7.11 -0.93
CA ASP A 255 5.89 -7.08 -2.34
C ASP A 255 5.98 -5.65 -2.88
N SER A 256 4.96 -4.82 -2.65
CA SER A 256 4.96 -3.44 -3.14
C SER A 256 5.99 -2.57 -2.43
N PHE A 257 6.27 -2.84 -1.15
CA PHE A 257 7.33 -2.18 -0.39
C PHE A 257 8.71 -2.45 -1.01
N PHE A 258 9.06 -3.73 -1.22
CA PHE A 258 10.40 -4.06 -1.75
C PHE A 258 10.57 -3.60 -3.21
N LEU A 259 9.50 -3.62 -4.02
CA LEU A 259 9.52 -3.03 -5.37
C LEU A 259 9.77 -1.52 -5.32
N LYS A 260 9.03 -0.79 -4.47
CA LYS A 260 9.21 0.67 -4.32
C LYS A 260 10.59 1.00 -3.73
N LEU A 261 11.08 0.22 -2.77
CA LEU A 261 12.43 0.39 -2.22
C LEU A 261 13.51 0.18 -3.28
N HIS A 262 13.37 -0.85 -4.13
CA HIS A 262 14.28 -1.09 -5.25
C HIS A 262 14.26 0.06 -6.26
N ALA A 263 13.08 0.58 -6.60
CA ALA A 263 12.95 1.74 -7.49
C ALA A 263 13.69 2.97 -6.94
N GLU A 264 13.50 3.31 -5.66
CA GLU A 264 14.19 4.43 -5.03
C GLU A 264 15.70 4.22 -4.94
N LEU A 265 16.14 2.99 -4.64
CA LEU A 265 17.56 2.64 -4.66
C LEU A 265 18.16 2.74 -6.06
N SER A 266 17.40 2.41 -7.11
CA SER A 266 17.86 2.47 -8.51
C SER A 266 18.07 3.91 -8.98
N VAL A 267 17.28 4.86 -8.47
CA VAL A 267 17.47 6.30 -8.69
C VAL A 267 18.81 6.76 -8.10
N LEU A 268 19.16 6.27 -6.91
CA LEU A 268 20.39 6.64 -6.19
C LEU A 268 21.63 5.90 -6.71
N ASN A 269 21.46 4.64 -7.14
CA ASN A 269 22.50 3.80 -7.71
C ASN A 269 22.05 3.27 -9.07
N LYS A 270 22.47 3.95 -10.14
CA LYS A 270 22.09 3.61 -11.53
C LYS A 270 22.56 2.23 -11.99
N ASN A 271 23.49 1.61 -11.27
CA ASN A 271 23.98 0.26 -11.56
C ASN A 271 23.15 -0.83 -10.85
N LEU A 272 22.18 -0.45 -10.01
CA LEU A 272 21.25 -1.41 -9.42
C LEU A 272 20.21 -1.81 -10.47
N GLU A 273 20.40 -3.00 -11.03
CA GLU A 273 19.43 -3.62 -11.93
C GLU A 273 18.38 -4.42 -11.15
N ALA A 274 17.23 -4.66 -11.76
CA ALA A 274 16.24 -5.61 -11.23
C ALA A 274 16.82 -7.05 -11.28
N PRO A 275 16.29 -7.99 -10.48
CA PRO A 275 16.76 -9.38 -10.48
C PRO A 275 16.80 -9.99 -11.89
N GLU A 276 17.95 -10.54 -12.28
CA GLU A 276 18.17 -11.09 -13.63
C GLU A 276 17.17 -12.20 -13.99
N ILE A 277 16.76 -13.02 -13.02
CA ILE A 277 15.73 -14.04 -13.25
C ILE A 277 14.38 -13.47 -13.72
N ILE A 278 14.11 -12.19 -13.44
CA ILE A 278 12.89 -11.49 -13.87
C ILE A 278 13.12 -10.81 -15.22
N THR A 279 14.27 -10.13 -15.41
CA THR A 279 14.51 -9.29 -16.60
C THR A 279 15.19 -10.02 -17.76
N LYS A 280 16.01 -11.02 -17.47
CA LYS A 280 16.78 -11.84 -18.43
C LYS A 280 16.77 -13.33 -18.01
N PRO A 281 15.60 -13.97 -17.93
CA PRO A 281 15.46 -15.35 -17.43
C PRO A 281 16.29 -16.41 -18.18
N PHE A 282 16.45 -16.30 -19.49
CA PHE A 282 17.24 -17.22 -20.31
C PHE A 282 18.74 -17.02 -20.11
N THR A 283 19.22 -15.78 -20.02
CA THR A 283 20.61 -15.48 -19.63
C THR A 283 20.88 -16.01 -18.22
N PHE A 284 19.94 -15.84 -17.28
CA PHE A 284 20.05 -16.42 -15.96
C PHE A 284 20.18 -17.95 -16.01
N VAL A 285 19.28 -18.65 -16.74
CA VAL A 285 19.35 -20.12 -16.90
C VAL A 285 20.66 -20.55 -17.56
N LYS A 286 21.16 -19.79 -18.53
CA LYS A 286 22.47 -20.02 -19.16
C LYS A 286 23.60 -19.98 -18.12
N SER A 287 23.59 -18.99 -17.23
CA SER A 287 24.59 -18.86 -16.15
C SER A 287 24.57 -20.04 -15.18
N VAL A 288 23.37 -20.56 -14.87
CA VAL A 288 23.20 -21.74 -14.02
C VAL A 288 23.78 -22.98 -14.70
N LEU A 289 23.49 -23.19 -16.00
CA LEU A 289 24.06 -24.32 -16.73
C LEU A 289 25.59 -24.24 -16.86
N GLN A 290 26.15 -23.05 -17.03
CA GLN A 290 27.60 -22.82 -17.08
C GLN A 290 28.31 -23.14 -15.75
N SER A 291 27.58 -23.18 -14.63
CA SER A 291 28.13 -23.56 -13.33
C SER A 291 28.27 -25.08 -13.14
N ILE A 292 27.70 -25.88 -14.04
CA ILE A 292 27.80 -27.35 -14.01
C ILE A 292 29.14 -27.76 -14.63
N ASN A 293 29.98 -28.47 -13.86
CA ASN A 293 31.25 -28.98 -14.37
C ASN A 293 31.05 -29.96 -15.52
N GLU A 294 31.88 -29.84 -16.55
CA GLU A 294 31.92 -30.78 -17.66
C GLU A 294 32.47 -32.14 -17.19
N ILE A 295 31.83 -33.23 -17.64
CA ILE A 295 32.26 -34.59 -17.34
C ILE A 295 33.53 -34.90 -18.15
N SER A 296 34.63 -35.18 -17.46
CA SER A 296 35.97 -35.38 -18.06
C SER A 296 36.26 -36.82 -18.49
N GLU A 297 35.37 -37.76 -18.21
CA GLU A 297 35.56 -39.17 -18.53
C GLU A 297 35.13 -39.49 -19.97
N ASP A 298 35.99 -40.18 -20.71
CA ASP A 298 35.75 -40.56 -22.10
C ASP A 298 35.09 -41.96 -22.17
N ASP A 299 33.77 -41.98 -22.01
CA ASP A 299 32.92 -43.12 -22.33
C ASP A 299 31.69 -42.69 -23.15
N GLU A 300 31.02 -43.67 -23.78
CA GLU A 300 29.90 -43.42 -24.70
C GLU A 300 28.68 -42.76 -24.00
N LEU A 301 28.50 -43.01 -22.70
CA LEU A 301 27.42 -42.40 -21.91
C LEU A 301 27.69 -40.91 -21.70
N ASN A 302 28.93 -40.56 -21.37
CA ASN A 302 29.39 -39.19 -21.18
C ASN A 302 29.34 -38.40 -22.48
N ASP A 303 29.62 -39.02 -23.63
CA ASP A 303 29.45 -38.38 -24.94
C ASP A 303 27.98 -38.03 -25.25
N ASN A 304 27.03 -38.87 -24.82
CA ASN A 304 25.61 -38.57 -24.97
C ASN A 304 25.17 -37.42 -24.04
N VAL A 305 25.67 -37.38 -22.80
CA VAL A 305 25.41 -36.27 -21.87
C VAL A 305 26.01 -34.96 -22.38
N LYS A 306 27.25 -34.97 -22.91
CA LYS A 306 27.88 -33.81 -23.56
C LYS A 306 27.01 -33.29 -24.71
N LYS A 307 26.51 -34.17 -25.59
CA LYS A 307 25.58 -33.79 -26.68
C LYS A 307 24.27 -33.19 -26.16
N MET A 308 23.71 -33.72 -25.07
CA MET A 308 22.52 -33.15 -24.43
C MET A 308 22.76 -31.73 -23.93
N LEU A 309 23.87 -31.48 -23.23
CA LEU A 309 24.23 -30.14 -22.74
C LEU A 309 24.44 -29.15 -23.89
N VAL A 310 25.14 -29.57 -24.97
CA VAL A 310 25.31 -28.74 -26.18
C VAL A 310 23.96 -28.37 -26.79
N ASN A 311 23.04 -29.33 -26.91
CA ASN A 311 21.69 -29.07 -27.44
C ASN A 311 20.88 -28.13 -26.52
N CYS A 312 20.99 -28.29 -25.20
CA CYS A 312 20.34 -27.39 -24.23
C CYS A 312 20.87 -25.97 -24.34
N ASN A 313 22.19 -25.78 -24.36
CA ASN A 313 22.82 -24.47 -24.56
C ASN A 313 22.38 -23.83 -25.88
N GLY A 314 22.35 -24.61 -26.98
CA GLY A 314 21.88 -24.10 -28.26
C GLY A 314 20.40 -23.69 -28.28
N ARG A 315 19.53 -24.25 -27.43
CA ARG A 315 18.13 -23.79 -27.26
C ARG A 315 18.07 -22.50 -26.46
N ILE A 316 18.86 -22.39 -25.40
CA ILE A 316 18.92 -21.20 -24.56
C ILE A 316 19.50 -20.02 -25.33
N ASP A 317 20.57 -20.23 -26.12
CA ASP A 317 21.16 -19.17 -26.95
C ASP A 317 20.14 -18.58 -27.94
N LYS A 318 19.31 -19.44 -28.55
CA LYS A 318 18.21 -18.97 -29.41
C LYS A 318 17.20 -18.15 -28.63
N ALA A 319 16.81 -18.59 -27.44
CA ALA A 319 15.87 -17.86 -26.60
C ALA A 319 16.45 -16.50 -26.14
N VAL A 320 17.74 -16.44 -25.81
CA VAL A 320 18.42 -15.17 -25.50
C VAL A 320 18.37 -14.22 -26.70
N THR A 321 18.72 -14.68 -27.89
CA THR A 321 18.66 -13.87 -29.12
C THR A 321 17.25 -13.41 -29.46
N GLU A 322 16.23 -14.25 -29.24
CA GLU A 322 14.85 -13.92 -29.58
C GLU A 322 14.18 -12.99 -28.56
N TYR A 323 14.45 -13.17 -27.27
CA TYR A 323 13.69 -12.53 -26.19
C TYR A 323 14.48 -11.49 -25.37
N GLU A 324 15.81 -11.55 -25.33
CA GLU A 324 16.63 -10.74 -24.42
C GLU A 324 17.66 -9.85 -25.11
N GLU A 325 17.98 -10.13 -26.37
CA GLU A 325 18.92 -9.34 -27.15
C GLU A 325 18.38 -7.94 -27.44
N GLU A 326 19.25 -6.93 -27.30
CA GLU A 326 18.87 -5.54 -27.49
C GLU A 326 18.31 -5.29 -28.89
N GLY A 327 17.15 -4.67 -28.92
CA GLY A 327 16.52 -4.22 -30.14
C GLY A 327 15.51 -5.19 -30.74
N THR A 328 15.22 -6.31 -30.07
CA THR A 328 14.05 -7.15 -30.29
C THR A 328 12.77 -6.49 -29.72
N LEU A 329 11.60 -6.93 -30.18
CA LEU A 329 10.30 -6.48 -29.66
C LEU A 329 10.19 -6.70 -28.14
N GLU A 330 10.58 -7.89 -27.68
CA GLU A 330 10.48 -8.27 -26.27
C GLU A 330 11.46 -7.48 -25.40
N SER A 331 12.69 -7.23 -25.87
CA SER A 331 13.62 -6.34 -25.16
C SER A 331 13.08 -4.91 -25.03
N LEU A 332 12.36 -4.41 -26.05
CA LEU A 332 11.73 -3.09 -25.99
C LEU A 332 10.57 -3.06 -24.99
N LYS A 333 9.68 -4.06 -25.02
CA LYS A 333 8.60 -4.22 -24.03
C LYS A 333 9.17 -4.22 -22.61
N GLN A 334 10.25 -4.97 -22.39
CA GLN A 334 10.91 -5.05 -21.08
C GLN A 334 11.53 -3.71 -20.68
N ARG A 335 12.23 -3.00 -21.57
CA ARG A 335 12.81 -1.68 -21.30
C ARG A 335 11.77 -0.65 -20.87
N ILE A 336 10.58 -0.67 -21.49
CA ILE A 336 9.48 0.21 -21.10
C ILE A 336 8.98 -0.16 -19.70
N ILE A 337 8.83 -1.46 -19.40
CA ILE A 337 8.43 -1.95 -18.07
C ILE A 337 9.44 -1.55 -16.99
N ASP A 338 10.73 -1.77 -17.22
CA ASP A 338 11.79 -1.44 -16.27
C ASP A 338 11.81 0.06 -15.96
N THR A 339 11.56 0.90 -16.97
CA THR A 339 11.43 2.35 -16.81
C THR A 339 10.25 2.72 -15.91
N MET A 340 9.09 2.08 -16.12
CA MET A 340 7.91 2.28 -15.27
C MET A 340 8.18 1.87 -13.82
N VAL A 341 8.84 0.73 -13.61
CA VAL A 341 9.20 0.25 -12.26
C VAL A 341 10.12 1.25 -11.56
N LYS A 342 11.07 1.83 -12.27
CA LYS A 342 11.96 2.89 -11.76
C LYS A 342 11.29 4.26 -11.61
N ALA A 343 10.02 4.39 -11.99
CA ALA A 343 9.27 5.65 -12.04
C ALA A 343 9.98 6.76 -12.85
N GLU A 344 10.75 6.38 -13.88
CA GLU A 344 11.54 7.29 -14.71
C GLU A 344 10.69 7.85 -15.87
N PHE A 345 9.90 8.87 -15.58
CA PHE A 345 9.01 9.48 -16.58
C PHE A 345 9.54 10.81 -17.12
N ASN A 346 9.85 10.85 -18.42
CA ASN A 346 10.25 12.08 -19.13
C ASN A 346 9.97 12.00 -20.64
N ASN A 347 9.96 13.16 -21.31
CA ASN A 347 9.60 13.26 -22.72
C ASN A 347 10.66 12.61 -23.61
N ASP A 348 11.95 12.86 -23.37
CA ASP A 348 13.05 12.32 -24.19
C ASP A 348 13.02 10.79 -24.27
N LEU A 349 12.74 10.13 -23.14
CA LEU A 349 12.66 8.67 -23.08
C LEU A 349 11.41 8.13 -23.76
N ALA A 350 10.28 8.81 -23.58
CA ALA A 350 9.03 8.42 -24.23
C ALA A 350 9.13 8.57 -25.75
N GLU A 351 9.71 9.66 -26.24
CA GLU A 351 9.99 9.87 -27.67
C GLU A 351 10.93 8.81 -28.25
N LYS A 352 11.94 8.38 -27.50
CA LYS A 352 12.81 7.25 -27.91
C LYS A 352 12.02 5.97 -28.07
N PHE A 353 11.12 5.64 -27.14
CA PHE A 353 10.28 4.45 -27.26
C PHE A 353 9.33 4.56 -28.45
N GLU A 354 8.63 5.68 -28.63
CA GLU A 354 7.75 5.91 -29.78
C GLU A 354 8.49 5.75 -31.10
N LYS A 355 9.67 6.37 -31.20
CA LYS A 355 10.50 6.30 -32.39
C LYS A 355 10.92 4.86 -32.69
N GLU A 356 11.40 4.13 -31.69
CA GLU A 356 11.82 2.74 -31.87
C GLU A 356 10.65 1.83 -32.27
N ILE A 357 9.46 2.04 -31.69
CA ILE A 357 8.24 1.32 -32.06
C ILE A 357 7.91 1.53 -33.54
N ILE A 358 7.91 2.78 -33.99
CA ILE A 358 7.58 3.14 -35.38
C ILE A 358 8.64 2.59 -36.34
N GLU A 359 9.93 2.83 -36.06
CA GLU A 359 11.03 2.44 -36.94
C GLU A 359 11.13 0.93 -37.12
N LYS A 360 10.82 0.15 -36.08
CA LYS A 360 10.88 -1.32 -36.11
C LYS A 360 9.53 -2.00 -36.35
N SER A 361 8.46 -1.23 -36.50
CA SER A 361 7.08 -1.75 -36.64
C SER A 361 6.66 -2.66 -35.48
N TYR A 362 6.99 -2.24 -34.26
CA TYR A 362 6.74 -2.96 -33.00
C TYR A 362 5.44 -2.52 -32.33
N ASP A 363 4.35 -2.48 -33.09
CA ASP A 363 3.05 -1.94 -32.63
C ASP A 363 2.51 -2.62 -31.37
N GLU A 364 2.86 -3.89 -31.14
CA GLU A 364 2.51 -4.62 -29.92
C GLU A 364 3.06 -3.97 -28.64
N ALA A 365 4.20 -3.27 -28.72
CA ALA A 365 4.80 -2.59 -27.58
C ALA A 365 4.02 -1.32 -27.17
N ASN A 366 3.04 -0.87 -27.98
CA ASN A 366 2.14 0.23 -27.61
C ASN A 366 1.30 -0.10 -26.37
N VAL A 367 1.09 -1.38 -26.03
CA VAL A 367 0.42 -1.78 -24.79
C VAL A 367 1.26 -1.35 -23.57
N GLN A 368 2.56 -1.63 -23.58
CA GLN A 368 3.48 -1.24 -22.52
C GLN A 368 3.66 0.29 -22.50
N LEU A 369 3.80 0.92 -23.67
CA LEU A 369 3.96 2.38 -23.75
C LEU A 369 2.69 3.12 -23.30
N SER A 370 1.50 2.59 -23.60
CA SER A 370 0.24 3.10 -23.07
C SER A 370 0.24 3.08 -21.54
N THR A 371 0.64 1.95 -20.95
CA THR A 371 0.75 1.81 -19.49
C THR A 371 1.78 2.77 -18.90
N TYR A 372 2.89 3.03 -19.60
CA TYR A 372 3.90 4.01 -19.20
C TYR A 372 3.31 5.43 -19.12
N TYR A 373 2.54 5.83 -20.13
CA TYR A 373 1.87 7.13 -20.12
C TYR A 373 0.77 7.23 -19.05
N ASP A 374 0.01 6.14 -18.82
CA ASP A 374 -1.00 6.11 -17.75
C ASP A 374 -0.36 6.28 -16.36
N ASN A 375 0.73 5.56 -16.09
CA ASN A 375 1.48 5.67 -14.83
C ASN A 375 2.11 7.06 -14.65
N TRP A 376 2.60 7.66 -15.72
CA TRP A 376 3.09 9.04 -15.70
C TRP A 376 1.96 10.03 -15.35
N GLY A 377 0.80 9.89 -16.00
CA GLY A 377 -0.39 10.68 -15.70
C GLY A 377 -0.79 10.57 -14.22
N ASN A 378 -0.79 9.35 -13.68
CA ASN A 378 -1.09 9.09 -12.26
C ASN A 378 -0.13 9.81 -11.32
N LEU A 379 1.18 9.79 -11.61
CA LEU A 379 2.18 10.49 -10.81
C LEU A 379 1.94 12.02 -10.82
N LEU A 380 1.63 12.59 -11.99
CA LEU A 380 1.33 14.02 -12.13
C LEU A 380 0.04 14.39 -11.38
N PHE A 381 -1.02 13.59 -11.53
CA PHE A 381 -2.29 13.79 -10.84
C PHE A 381 -2.14 13.75 -9.32
N GLN A 382 -1.34 12.81 -8.79
CA GLN A 382 -1.04 12.76 -7.36
C GLN A 382 -0.27 13.98 -6.86
N LYS A 383 0.70 14.49 -7.64
CA LYS A 383 1.42 15.73 -7.31
C LYS A 383 0.47 16.93 -7.30
N ALA A 384 -0.40 17.04 -8.30
CA ALA A 384 -1.43 18.09 -8.38
C ALA A 384 -2.32 18.12 -7.13
N ASN A 385 -2.80 16.96 -6.68
CA ASN A 385 -3.66 16.86 -5.48
C ASN A 385 -2.95 17.29 -4.20
N LYS A 386 -1.63 17.10 -4.09
CA LYS A 386 -0.85 17.54 -2.91
C LYS A 386 -0.69 19.05 -2.86
N GLU A 387 -0.59 19.71 -4.01
CA GLU A 387 -0.36 21.17 -4.11
C GLU A 387 -1.64 22.01 -3.96
N ARG A 388 -2.82 21.37 -3.87
CA ARG A 388 -4.15 21.99 -3.61
C ARG A 388 -4.52 23.16 -4.53
N LYS A 389 -4.01 23.19 -5.77
CA LYS A 389 -4.38 24.17 -6.80
C LYS A 389 -4.60 23.48 -8.14
N ILE A 390 -5.32 24.14 -9.06
CA ILE A 390 -5.29 23.80 -10.49
C ILE A 390 -3.86 24.04 -10.97
N SER A 391 -3.04 23.01 -10.82
CA SER A 391 -1.66 23.01 -11.27
C SER A 391 -1.63 22.69 -12.75
N SER A 392 -0.68 23.26 -13.50
CA SER A 392 -0.36 22.79 -14.86
C SER A 392 -0.23 21.27 -14.94
N LEU A 393 0.24 20.65 -13.85
CA LEU A 393 0.35 19.19 -13.68
C LEU A 393 -0.98 18.43 -13.89
N LEU A 394 -2.13 19.04 -13.57
CA LEU A 394 -3.43 18.39 -13.77
C LEU A 394 -3.77 18.30 -15.27
N TYR A 395 -3.52 19.36 -16.03
CA TYR A 395 -3.65 19.34 -17.49
C TYR A 395 -2.59 18.44 -18.14
N GLU A 396 -1.35 18.48 -17.67
CA GLU A 396 -0.31 17.57 -18.14
C GLU A 396 -0.71 16.10 -17.90
N SER A 397 -1.33 15.79 -16.74
CA SER A 397 -1.83 14.43 -16.47
C SER A 397 -2.88 13.99 -17.50
N VAL A 398 -3.81 14.87 -17.86
CA VAL A 398 -4.82 14.64 -18.90
C VAL A 398 -4.16 14.33 -20.24
N GLN A 399 -3.14 15.08 -20.65
CA GLN A 399 -2.40 14.82 -21.90
C GLN A 399 -1.72 13.44 -21.89
N LYS A 400 -1.17 13.01 -20.75
CA LYS A 400 -0.57 11.68 -20.63
C LYS A 400 -1.63 10.57 -20.71
N TYR A 401 -2.78 10.73 -20.06
CA TYR A 401 -3.86 9.74 -20.17
C TYR A 401 -4.46 9.67 -21.58
N GLU A 402 -4.63 10.81 -22.26
CA GLU A 402 -5.06 10.84 -23.65
C GLU A 402 -4.09 10.07 -24.55
N LYS A 403 -2.78 10.34 -24.41
CA LYS A 403 -1.74 9.61 -25.14
C LYS A 403 -1.79 8.12 -24.84
N ALA A 404 -1.97 7.73 -23.58
CA ALA A 404 -2.14 6.32 -23.20
C ALA A 404 -3.33 5.67 -23.89
N ALA A 405 -4.48 6.34 -23.93
CA ALA A 405 -5.70 5.87 -24.57
C ALA A 405 -5.56 5.76 -26.11
N LEU A 406 -4.81 6.67 -26.73
CA LEU A 406 -4.49 6.61 -28.17
C LEU A 406 -3.61 5.42 -28.53
N LEU A 407 -2.60 5.14 -27.70
CA LEU A 407 -1.68 4.01 -27.90
C LEU A 407 -2.36 2.65 -27.69
N ASN A 408 -3.29 2.58 -26.74
CA ASN A 408 -4.07 1.38 -26.49
C ASN A 408 -5.55 1.73 -26.20
N PRO A 409 -6.43 1.65 -27.22
CA PRO A 409 -7.86 1.91 -27.08
C PRO A 409 -8.62 0.91 -26.18
N LEU A 410 -7.95 -0.15 -25.70
CA LEU A 410 -8.48 -1.13 -24.76
C LEU A 410 -7.93 -0.96 -23.33
N ASN A 411 -7.21 0.13 -23.05
CA ASN A 411 -6.73 0.43 -21.71
C ASN A 411 -7.83 1.12 -20.88
N ASP A 412 -8.64 0.33 -20.17
CA ASP A 412 -9.72 0.84 -19.31
C ASP A 412 -9.22 1.73 -18.18
N SER A 413 -8.02 1.44 -17.65
CA SER A 413 -7.39 2.24 -16.58
C SER A 413 -7.05 3.65 -17.07
N ALA A 414 -6.49 3.79 -18.27
CA ALA A 414 -6.20 5.09 -18.88
C ALA A 414 -7.49 5.91 -19.08
N PHE A 415 -8.56 5.31 -19.61
CA PHE A 415 -9.85 6.01 -19.77
C PHE A 415 -10.47 6.40 -18.42
N ASN A 416 -10.38 5.54 -17.41
CA ASN A 416 -10.84 5.85 -16.06
C ASN A 416 -10.08 7.04 -15.45
N ASN A 417 -8.75 7.01 -15.53
CA ASN A 417 -7.90 8.03 -14.94
C ASN A 417 -8.02 9.36 -15.70
N TRP A 418 -8.14 9.30 -17.03
CA TRP A 418 -8.44 10.44 -17.88
C TRP A 418 -9.74 11.12 -17.45
N GLY A 419 -10.83 10.36 -17.35
CA GLY A 419 -12.12 10.92 -16.98
C GLY A 419 -12.14 11.48 -15.56
N ALA A 420 -11.48 10.82 -14.60
CA ALA A 420 -11.35 11.34 -13.24
C ALA A 420 -10.56 12.66 -13.17
N ALA A 421 -9.52 12.80 -13.99
CA ALA A 421 -8.74 14.03 -14.08
C ALA A 421 -9.56 15.17 -14.71
N LEU A 422 -10.27 14.91 -15.81
CA LEU A 422 -11.19 15.86 -16.43
C LEU A 422 -12.28 16.30 -15.45
N SER A 423 -12.93 15.37 -14.75
CA SER A 423 -13.95 15.72 -13.76
C SER A 423 -13.40 16.53 -12.60
N SER A 424 -12.14 16.30 -12.21
CA SER A 424 -11.48 17.12 -11.20
C SER A 424 -11.23 18.56 -11.70
N ILE A 425 -10.83 18.74 -12.96
CA ILE A 425 -10.73 20.07 -13.59
C ILE A 425 -12.12 20.73 -13.64
N GLY A 426 -13.12 20.03 -14.15
CA GLY A 426 -14.49 20.55 -14.27
C GLY A 426 -15.10 20.96 -12.92
N ARG A 427 -14.81 20.24 -11.83
CA ARG A 427 -15.21 20.63 -10.48
C ARG A 427 -14.47 21.88 -10.00
N LEU A 428 -13.14 21.95 -10.18
CA LEU A 428 -12.32 23.06 -9.68
C LEU A 428 -12.55 24.36 -10.46
N GLU A 429 -12.78 24.26 -11.77
CA GLU A 429 -13.03 25.41 -12.66
C GLU A 429 -14.51 25.75 -12.78
N ASN A 430 -15.38 24.95 -12.16
CA ASN A 430 -16.83 25.06 -12.30
C ASN A 430 -17.27 25.07 -13.78
N ASN A 431 -16.74 24.10 -14.55
CA ASN A 431 -16.90 23.98 -15.99
C ASN A 431 -17.53 22.62 -16.35
N GLU A 432 -18.76 22.68 -16.87
CA GLU A 432 -19.55 21.50 -17.23
C GLU A 432 -18.97 20.73 -18.43
N ASP A 433 -18.30 21.40 -19.38
CA ASP A 433 -17.75 20.74 -20.57
C ASP A 433 -16.72 19.67 -20.18
N PHE A 434 -15.84 19.99 -19.23
CA PHE A 434 -14.88 19.02 -18.68
C PHE A 434 -15.56 17.88 -17.92
N LEU A 435 -16.70 18.13 -17.28
CA LEU A 435 -17.48 17.07 -16.62
C LEU A 435 -18.11 16.15 -17.66
N PHE A 436 -18.68 16.68 -18.75
CA PHE A 436 -19.21 15.89 -19.86
C PHE A 436 -18.13 15.05 -20.54
N ASP A 437 -16.98 15.64 -20.88
CA ASP A 437 -15.84 14.91 -21.43
C ASP A 437 -15.38 13.80 -20.46
N GLY A 438 -15.32 14.11 -19.17
CA GLY A 438 -14.98 13.14 -18.12
C GLY A 438 -15.95 11.95 -18.08
N LEU A 439 -17.26 12.22 -18.13
CA LEU A 439 -18.32 11.20 -18.18
C LEU A 439 -18.20 10.31 -19.42
N GLU A 440 -17.86 10.87 -20.59
CA GLU A 440 -17.64 10.08 -21.79
C GLU A 440 -16.44 9.13 -21.66
N ARG A 441 -15.32 9.60 -21.12
CA ARG A 441 -14.15 8.74 -20.89
C ARG A 441 -14.43 7.64 -19.86
N LEU A 442 -15.13 7.97 -18.78
CA LEU A 442 -15.54 6.99 -17.77
C LEU A 442 -16.53 5.97 -18.33
N LYS A 443 -17.44 6.39 -19.21
CA LYS A 443 -18.31 5.47 -19.96
C LYS A 443 -17.48 4.50 -20.78
N LYS A 444 -16.47 5.01 -21.50
CA LYS A 444 -15.59 4.18 -22.32
C LYS A 444 -14.81 3.17 -21.48
N ALA A 445 -14.32 3.56 -20.31
CA ALA A 445 -13.66 2.63 -19.37
C ALA A 445 -14.60 1.48 -18.94
N ILE A 446 -15.86 1.77 -18.65
CA ILE A 446 -16.88 0.77 -18.30
C ILE A 446 -17.24 -0.13 -19.49
N GLU A 447 -17.28 0.41 -20.71
CA GLU A 447 -17.52 -0.39 -21.93
C GLU A 447 -16.39 -1.39 -22.18
N ILE A 448 -15.14 -1.00 -21.92
CA ILE A 448 -13.97 -1.88 -22.07
C ILE A 448 -13.93 -2.92 -20.94
N ASN A 449 -14.13 -2.48 -19.70
CA ASN A 449 -14.15 -3.34 -18.51
C ASN A 449 -15.42 -3.10 -17.68
N PRO A 450 -16.48 -3.89 -17.92
CA PRO A 450 -17.76 -3.75 -17.21
C PRO A 450 -17.72 -4.01 -15.71
N LYS A 451 -16.59 -4.51 -15.17
CA LYS A 451 -16.39 -4.74 -13.73
C LYS A 451 -15.39 -3.77 -13.11
N ASN A 452 -15.00 -2.70 -13.83
CA ASN A 452 -14.10 -1.69 -13.28
C ASN A 452 -14.82 -0.84 -12.23
N HIS A 453 -14.70 -1.26 -10.97
CA HIS A 453 -15.33 -0.60 -9.84
C HIS A 453 -14.83 0.85 -9.63
N ARG A 454 -13.59 1.18 -10.04
CA ARG A 454 -13.04 2.55 -9.95
C ARG A 454 -13.73 3.46 -10.94
N ALA A 455 -13.95 2.98 -12.16
CA ALA A 455 -14.67 3.71 -13.20
C ALA A 455 -16.11 4.02 -12.76
N TYR A 456 -16.83 3.06 -12.16
CA TYR A 456 -18.16 3.33 -11.62
C TYR A 456 -18.16 4.38 -10.50
N ASN A 457 -17.22 4.32 -9.56
CA ASN A 457 -17.11 5.35 -8.51
C ASN A 457 -16.82 6.73 -9.09
N ASN A 458 -15.85 6.83 -10.01
CA ASN A 458 -15.48 8.09 -10.63
C ASN A 458 -16.61 8.64 -11.51
N TYR A 459 -17.37 7.76 -12.18
CA TYR A 459 -18.59 8.14 -12.92
C TYR A 459 -19.65 8.72 -11.99
N GLY A 460 -19.91 8.05 -10.86
CA GLY A 460 -20.84 8.55 -9.84
C GLY A 460 -20.43 9.92 -9.29
N LEU A 461 -19.14 10.12 -9.06
CA LEU A 461 -18.59 11.42 -8.64
C LEU A 461 -18.76 12.50 -9.70
N ALA A 462 -18.46 12.21 -10.97
CA ALA A 462 -18.62 13.16 -12.06
C ALA A 462 -20.10 13.57 -12.25
N LEU A 463 -21.03 12.62 -12.12
CA LEU A 463 -22.47 12.89 -12.12
C LEU A 463 -22.91 13.72 -10.90
N PHE A 464 -22.35 13.45 -9.73
CA PHE A 464 -22.60 14.24 -8.52
C PHE A 464 -22.16 15.69 -8.73
N ASP A 465 -20.94 15.90 -9.25
CA ASP A 465 -20.38 17.23 -9.49
C ASP A 465 -21.23 18.00 -10.52
N LEU A 466 -21.63 17.34 -11.61
CA LEU A 466 -22.52 17.94 -12.62
C LEU A 466 -23.93 18.22 -12.05
N GLY A 467 -24.47 17.29 -11.26
CA GLY A 467 -25.76 17.44 -10.57
C GLY A 467 -25.73 18.60 -9.57
N PHE A 468 -24.60 18.83 -8.91
CA PHE A 468 -24.39 19.94 -8.00
C PHE A 468 -24.34 21.29 -8.74
N GLN A 469 -23.61 21.36 -9.86
CA GLN A 469 -23.50 22.59 -10.68
C GLN A 469 -24.83 22.96 -11.35
N SER A 470 -25.55 21.97 -11.87
CA SER A 470 -26.82 22.15 -12.57
C SER A 470 -28.06 22.09 -11.65
N ASN A 471 -27.87 21.76 -10.37
CA ASN A 471 -28.94 21.51 -9.40
C ASN A 471 -30.00 20.52 -9.91
N ASN A 472 -29.56 19.38 -10.47
CA ASN A 472 -30.40 18.39 -11.15
C ASN A 472 -30.55 17.09 -10.34
N ALA A 473 -31.79 16.77 -9.95
CA ALA A 473 -32.13 15.57 -9.20
C ALA A 473 -31.84 14.25 -9.96
N GLU A 474 -32.07 14.21 -11.28
CA GLU A 474 -31.86 12.99 -12.09
C GLU A 474 -30.38 12.58 -12.09
N LEU A 475 -29.47 13.56 -12.14
CA LEU A 475 -28.03 13.30 -12.07
C LEU A 475 -27.61 12.73 -10.72
N PHE A 476 -28.22 13.17 -9.61
CA PHE A 476 -27.97 12.57 -8.30
C PHE A 476 -28.53 11.16 -8.18
N GLU A 477 -29.68 10.85 -8.79
CA GLU A 477 -30.22 9.49 -8.85
C GLU A 477 -29.29 8.56 -9.64
N GLU A 478 -28.82 9.00 -10.81
CA GLU A 478 -27.85 8.24 -11.60
C GLU A 478 -26.54 8.05 -10.83
N SER A 479 -26.06 9.08 -10.13
CA SER A 479 -24.86 9.02 -9.29
C SER A 479 -24.97 7.92 -8.22
N VAL A 480 -26.12 7.85 -7.53
CA VAL A 480 -26.43 6.80 -6.55
C VAL A 480 -26.34 5.40 -7.19
N GLN A 481 -26.95 5.20 -8.36
CA GLN A 481 -26.90 3.91 -9.07
C GLN A 481 -25.47 3.51 -9.47
N LYS A 482 -24.61 4.48 -9.80
CA LYS A 482 -23.19 4.17 -10.11
C LYS A 482 -22.42 3.76 -8.85
N PHE A 483 -22.66 4.41 -7.71
CA PHE A 483 -22.01 4.03 -6.46
C PHE A 483 -22.45 2.65 -5.96
N GLU A 484 -23.72 2.30 -6.15
CA GLU A 484 -24.23 0.95 -5.90
C GLU A 484 -23.46 -0.10 -6.70
N LYS A 485 -23.36 0.09 -8.03
CA LYS A 485 -22.58 -0.81 -8.90
C LYS A 485 -21.09 -0.85 -8.54
N ALA A 486 -20.51 0.27 -8.13
CA ALA A 486 -19.12 0.29 -7.67
C ALA A 486 -18.91 -0.65 -6.47
N LEU A 487 -19.83 -0.64 -5.50
CA LEU A 487 -19.78 -1.55 -4.34
C LEU A 487 -20.03 -3.01 -4.74
N GLU A 488 -20.98 -3.28 -5.65
CA GLU A 488 -21.20 -4.64 -6.19
C GLU A 488 -19.94 -5.24 -6.83
N PHE A 489 -19.12 -4.41 -7.47
CA PHE A 489 -17.85 -4.81 -8.10
C PHE A 489 -16.62 -4.69 -7.20
N GLY A 490 -16.79 -4.49 -5.89
CA GLY A 490 -15.70 -4.57 -4.92
C GLY A 490 -14.91 -3.28 -4.70
N ALA A 491 -15.52 -2.11 -4.91
CA ALA A 491 -14.86 -0.84 -4.66
C ALA A 491 -14.45 -0.61 -3.20
N ASN A 492 -13.52 0.34 -3.02
CA ASN A 492 -12.99 0.76 -1.73
C ASN A 492 -14.11 1.34 -0.83
N ASN A 493 -14.63 0.47 0.03
CA ASN A 493 -15.97 0.51 0.60
C ASN A 493 -16.31 1.84 1.33
N ARG A 494 -15.40 2.40 2.13
CA ARG A 494 -15.68 3.64 2.89
C ARG A 494 -15.85 4.90 2.03
N TYR A 495 -15.06 5.07 0.97
CA TYR A 495 -15.09 6.28 0.16
C TYR A 495 -16.33 6.31 -0.74
N VAL A 496 -16.67 5.17 -1.32
CA VAL A 496 -17.88 5.02 -2.14
C VAL A 496 -19.13 5.25 -1.29
N LEU A 497 -19.20 4.71 -0.08
CA LEU A 497 -20.32 4.93 0.85
C LEU A 497 -20.47 6.41 1.23
N ASN A 498 -19.37 7.12 1.50
CA ASN A 498 -19.42 8.55 1.78
C ASN A 498 -19.93 9.35 0.57
N ASN A 499 -19.49 9.01 -0.64
CA ASN A 499 -19.93 9.70 -1.85
C ASN A 499 -21.40 9.41 -2.18
N TRP A 500 -21.83 8.14 -2.02
CA TRP A 500 -23.23 7.74 -2.11
C TRP A 500 -24.08 8.54 -1.13
N ALA A 501 -23.69 8.59 0.14
CA ALA A 501 -24.41 9.35 1.16
C ALA A 501 -24.55 10.83 0.79
N ASN A 502 -23.52 11.46 0.22
CA ASN A 502 -23.60 12.84 -0.28
C ASN A 502 -24.57 13.01 -1.44
N SER A 503 -24.57 12.11 -2.44
CA SER A 503 -25.55 12.15 -3.54
C SER A 503 -26.99 12.03 -3.03
N LEU A 504 -27.23 11.13 -2.06
CA LEU A 504 -28.54 11.01 -1.41
C LEU A 504 -28.94 12.29 -0.69
N LEU A 505 -28.00 12.96 -0.02
CA LEU A 505 -28.28 14.20 0.71
C LEU A 505 -28.66 15.35 -0.24
N GLU A 506 -27.93 15.55 -1.33
CA GLU A 506 -28.27 16.61 -2.30
C GLU A 506 -29.58 16.29 -3.03
N LEU A 507 -29.82 15.02 -3.37
CA LEU A 507 -31.12 14.58 -3.89
C LEU A 507 -32.26 14.85 -2.89
N ALA A 508 -32.03 14.58 -1.61
CA ALA A 508 -33.00 14.82 -0.54
C ALA A 508 -33.33 16.30 -0.39
N LYS A 509 -32.34 17.20 -0.51
CA LYS A 509 -32.54 18.65 -0.46
C LYS A 509 -33.42 19.15 -1.61
N ILE A 510 -33.20 18.64 -2.83
CA ILE A 510 -34.01 19.03 -3.99
C ILE A 510 -35.43 18.50 -3.86
N LYS A 511 -35.59 17.23 -3.48
CA LYS A 511 -36.90 16.58 -3.36
C LYS A 511 -37.65 16.91 -2.07
N LYS A 512 -36.96 17.47 -1.06
CA LYS A 512 -37.43 17.67 0.31
C LYS A 512 -37.96 16.38 0.93
N ASP A 513 -37.19 15.30 0.79
CA ASP A 513 -37.57 13.96 1.27
C ASP A 513 -36.72 13.52 2.47
N ILE A 514 -37.36 13.45 3.63
CA ILE A 514 -36.75 13.05 4.91
C ILE A 514 -36.25 11.60 4.87
N ASN A 515 -36.88 10.72 4.08
CA ASN A 515 -36.44 9.32 3.98
C ASN A 515 -35.06 9.24 3.30
N LEU A 516 -34.82 10.06 2.28
CA LEU A 516 -33.52 10.14 1.60
C LEU A 516 -32.43 10.73 2.52
N ILE A 517 -32.78 11.69 3.39
CA ILE A 517 -31.86 12.17 4.43
C ILE A 517 -31.51 11.04 5.40
N THR A 518 -32.50 10.24 5.80
CA THR A 518 -32.30 9.11 6.72
C THR A 518 -31.44 8.01 6.08
N GLU A 519 -31.64 7.73 4.79
CA GLU A 519 -30.81 6.79 4.04
C GLU A 519 -29.37 7.28 3.89
N SER A 520 -29.18 8.57 3.61
CA SER A 520 -27.86 9.22 3.60
C SER A 520 -27.13 9.04 4.94
N LEU A 521 -27.81 9.29 6.07
CA LEU A 521 -27.24 9.07 7.41
C LEU A 521 -26.80 7.62 7.63
N LYS A 522 -27.61 6.65 7.21
CA LYS A 522 -27.26 5.22 7.29
C LYS A 522 -26.00 4.91 6.46
N LYS A 523 -25.87 5.49 5.27
CA LYS A 523 -24.66 5.31 4.44
C LYS A 523 -23.41 5.95 5.05
N PHE A 524 -23.55 7.11 5.72
CA PHE A 524 -22.46 7.65 6.53
C PHE A 524 -22.10 6.76 7.72
N ASP A 525 -23.08 6.15 8.39
CA ASP A 525 -22.83 5.18 9.47
C ASP A 525 -22.08 3.95 8.97
N GLU A 526 -22.48 3.41 7.81
CA GLU A 526 -21.76 2.32 7.16
C GLU A 526 -20.31 2.74 6.86
N ALA A 527 -20.08 3.95 6.34
CA ALA A 527 -18.73 4.45 6.06
C ALA A 527 -17.88 4.61 7.33
N LEU A 528 -18.45 5.17 8.40
CA LEU A 528 -17.78 5.38 9.69
C LEU A 528 -17.56 4.07 10.46
N SER A 529 -18.37 3.04 10.23
CA SER A 529 -18.11 1.72 10.80
C SER A 529 -16.82 1.09 10.26
N LEU A 530 -16.45 1.42 9.01
CA LEU A 530 -15.22 0.97 8.37
C LEU A 530 -14.01 1.85 8.72
N ASP A 531 -14.25 3.14 8.97
CA ASP A 531 -13.22 4.11 9.34
C ASP A 531 -13.79 5.17 10.30
N PRO A 532 -13.78 4.90 11.61
CA PRO A 532 -14.34 5.82 12.61
C PRO A 532 -13.60 7.16 12.69
N LYS A 533 -12.37 7.23 12.15
CA LYS A 533 -11.52 8.44 12.16
C LYS A 533 -11.59 9.22 10.85
N ASN A 534 -12.54 8.92 9.97
CA ASN A 534 -12.72 9.64 8.72
C ASN A 534 -13.40 11.00 8.98
N SER A 535 -12.60 12.06 9.10
CA SER A 535 -13.07 13.43 9.35
C SER A 535 -14.04 13.94 8.28
N ASN A 536 -13.86 13.54 7.01
CA ASN A 536 -14.75 13.96 5.92
C ASN A 536 -16.14 13.32 6.09
N ALA A 537 -16.20 12.03 6.45
CA ALA A 537 -17.46 11.35 6.68
C ALA A 537 -18.20 11.89 7.92
N LEU A 538 -17.47 12.23 8.99
CA LEU A 538 -18.04 12.92 10.17
C LEU A 538 -18.66 14.27 9.78
N ASN A 539 -17.92 15.09 9.05
CA ASN A 539 -18.39 16.41 8.59
C ASN A 539 -19.61 16.31 7.67
N ASN A 540 -19.58 15.37 6.71
CA ASN A 540 -20.69 15.18 5.78
C ASN A 540 -21.94 14.62 6.49
N LYS A 541 -21.76 13.74 7.49
CA LYS A 541 -22.85 13.24 8.33
C LYS A 541 -23.45 14.35 9.18
N ALA A 542 -22.63 15.25 9.73
CA ALA A 542 -23.11 16.42 10.46
C ALA A 542 -23.99 17.31 9.57
N ARG A 543 -23.57 17.54 8.32
CA ARG A 543 -24.36 18.27 7.32
C ARG A 543 -25.72 17.61 7.06
N ALA A 544 -25.77 16.28 6.97
CA ALA A 544 -27.03 15.55 6.84
C ALA A 544 -27.93 15.69 8.09
N LEU A 545 -27.35 15.70 9.29
CA LEU A 545 -28.10 15.94 10.53
C LEU A 545 -28.67 17.36 10.62
N PHE A 546 -27.94 18.37 10.14
CA PHE A 546 -28.46 19.74 10.08
C PHE A 546 -29.64 19.87 9.12
N GLU A 547 -29.57 19.27 7.93
CA GLU A 547 -30.73 19.24 7.03
C GLU A 547 -31.91 18.47 7.65
N LEU A 548 -31.65 17.35 8.35
CA LEU A 548 -32.71 16.64 9.06
C LEU A 548 -33.35 17.50 10.16
N GLY A 549 -32.53 18.18 10.97
CA GLY A 549 -32.99 19.09 12.03
C GLY A 549 -33.78 20.27 11.49
N LYS A 550 -33.45 20.76 10.28
CA LYS A 550 -34.18 21.81 9.58
C LYS A 550 -35.54 21.34 9.07
N GLU A 551 -35.60 20.18 8.42
CA GLU A 551 -36.87 19.63 7.91
C GLU A 551 -37.81 19.21 9.05
N LEU A 552 -37.26 18.63 10.13
CA LEU A 552 -38.04 18.22 11.31
C LEU A 552 -38.29 19.35 12.33
N LYS A 553 -37.57 20.47 12.21
CA LYS A 553 -37.55 21.58 13.19
C LYS A 553 -37.22 21.10 14.62
N ASP A 554 -36.21 20.25 14.74
CA ASP A 554 -35.78 19.65 16.00
C ASP A 554 -34.31 19.99 16.28
N SER A 555 -34.08 20.72 17.39
CA SER A 555 -32.75 21.17 17.83
C SER A 555 -31.80 20.02 18.14
N LYS A 556 -32.32 18.84 18.52
CA LYS A 556 -31.52 17.67 18.89
C LYS A 556 -30.55 17.25 17.78
N TYR A 557 -30.96 17.35 16.52
CA TYR A 557 -30.11 16.96 15.39
C TYR A 557 -28.98 17.96 15.15
N TYR A 558 -29.20 19.23 15.48
CA TYR A 558 -28.12 20.23 15.45
C TYR A 558 -27.09 19.95 16.54
N ASP A 559 -27.52 19.59 17.74
CA ASP A 559 -26.58 19.21 18.82
C ASP A 559 -25.73 17.99 18.41
N GLN A 560 -26.36 16.99 17.80
CA GLN A 560 -25.66 15.80 17.30
C GLN A 560 -24.69 16.15 16.16
N GLY A 561 -25.12 16.97 15.19
CA GLY A 561 -24.27 17.40 14.07
C GLY A 561 -23.06 18.19 14.56
N LEU A 562 -23.25 19.08 15.54
CA LEU A 562 -22.16 19.85 16.13
C LEU A 562 -21.13 18.94 16.84
N GLY A 563 -21.60 17.92 17.56
CA GLY A 563 -20.72 16.91 18.17
C GLY A 563 -19.84 16.21 17.14
N LEU A 564 -20.42 15.79 16.00
CA LEU A 564 -19.66 15.15 14.92
C LEU A 564 -18.66 16.10 14.25
N LEU A 565 -19.00 17.39 14.09
CA LEU A 565 -18.06 18.39 13.58
C LEU A 565 -16.89 18.63 14.53
N LEU A 566 -17.14 18.60 15.84
CA LEU A 566 -16.08 18.68 16.85
C LEU A 566 -15.16 17.46 16.79
N ASP A 567 -15.71 16.26 16.65
CA ASP A 567 -14.91 15.04 16.45
C ASP A 567 -14.06 15.12 15.16
N GLY A 568 -14.68 15.58 14.06
CA GLY A 568 -13.98 15.81 12.79
C GLY A 568 -12.88 16.87 12.86
N TYR A 569 -13.12 17.96 13.60
CA TYR A 569 -12.13 19.00 13.91
C TYR A 569 -10.98 18.44 14.73
N ASN A 570 -11.24 17.67 15.79
CA ASN A 570 -10.20 17.07 16.64
C ASN A 570 -9.28 16.11 15.85
N LEU A 571 -9.81 15.50 14.79
CA LEU A 571 -9.05 14.59 13.92
C LEU A 571 -8.25 15.32 12.83
N SER A 572 -8.83 16.34 12.18
CA SER A 572 -8.26 16.96 10.99
C SER A 572 -7.67 18.36 11.21
N GLY A 573 -8.05 19.02 12.30
CA GLY A 573 -7.77 20.42 12.55
C GLY A 573 -8.53 21.41 11.66
N ASN A 574 -9.39 20.94 10.74
CA ASN A 574 -10.15 21.79 9.83
C ASN A 574 -11.32 22.46 10.56
N SER A 575 -11.29 23.79 10.59
CA SER A 575 -12.16 24.62 11.43
C SER A 575 -13.31 25.28 10.66
N TYR A 576 -13.28 25.28 9.32
CA TYR A 576 -14.27 26.01 8.52
C TYR A 576 -15.70 25.49 8.71
N ASN A 577 -15.92 24.18 8.58
CA ASN A 577 -17.26 23.60 8.73
C ASN A 577 -17.86 23.85 10.12
N LEU A 578 -17.00 23.85 11.15
CA LEU A 578 -17.39 24.16 12.52
C LEU A 578 -17.79 25.63 12.64
N SER A 579 -17.06 26.55 11.99
CA SER A 579 -17.39 27.97 11.93
C SER A 579 -18.76 28.22 11.27
N CYS A 580 -19.04 27.56 10.14
CA CYS A 580 -20.33 27.66 9.45
C CYS A 580 -21.47 27.11 10.32
N ALA A 581 -21.25 26.00 11.02
CA ALA A 581 -22.23 25.43 11.94
C ALA A 581 -22.62 26.40 13.07
N TYR A 582 -21.63 27.02 13.72
CA TYR A 582 -21.89 28.03 14.75
C TYR A 582 -22.57 29.27 14.18
N ALA A 583 -22.25 29.66 12.94
CA ALA A 583 -22.94 30.75 12.25
C ALA A 583 -24.43 30.44 12.03
N LEU A 584 -24.77 29.22 11.60
CA LEU A 584 -26.15 28.76 11.46
C LEU A 584 -26.91 28.73 12.79
N LEU A 585 -26.21 28.40 13.88
CA LEU A 585 -26.75 28.40 15.25
C LEU A 585 -26.79 29.79 15.91
N SER A 586 -26.36 30.83 15.19
CA SER A 586 -26.26 32.21 15.70
C SER A 586 -25.33 32.38 16.92
N ASP A 587 -24.37 31.46 17.11
CA ASP A 587 -23.30 31.57 18.10
C ASP A 587 -22.13 32.36 17.49
N LYS A 588 -22.21 33.68 17.60
CA LYS A 588 -21.24 34.61 17.01
C LYS A 588 -19.82 34.37 17.50
N GLU A 589 -19.64 34.11 18.79
CA GLU A 589 -18.31 34.02 19.41
C GLU A 589 -17.54 32.83 18.84
N ASN A 590 -18.16 31.65 18.82
CA ASN A 590 -17.52 30.45 18.27
C ASN A 590 -17.42 30.50 16.75
N ALA A 591 -18.43 31.04 16.05
CA ALA A 591 -18.38 31.19 14.60
C ALA A 591 -17.15 31.99 14.17
N LEU A 592 -16.95 33.20 14.71
CA LEU A 592 -15.82 34.06 14.34
C LEU A 592 -14.48 33.49 14.80
N LYS A 593 -14.43 32.81 15.96
CA LYS A 593 -13.22 32.14 16.45
C LYS A 593 -12.71 31.09 15.46
N TYR A 594 -13.57 30.17 15.04
CA TYR A 594 -13.17 29.10 14.11
C TYR A 594 -13.00 29.60 12.67
N LEU A 595 -13.73 30.64 12.25
CA LEU A 595 -13.48 31.29 10.95
C LEU A 595 -12.09 31.91 10.90
N LYS A 596 -11.66 32.58 11.97
CA LYS A 596 -10.31 33.13 12.08
C LYS A 596 -9.24 32.05 11.99
N GLU A 597 -9.41 30.96 12.74
CA GLU A 597 -8.50 29.81 12.68
C GLU A 597 -8.40 29.22 11.26
N SER A 598 -9.53 29.17 10.55
CA SER A 598 -9.60 28.67 9.19
C SER A 598 -8.86 29.57 8.19
N LEU A 599 -9.00 30.89 8.33
CA LEU A 599 -8.27 31.89 7.56
C LEU A 599 -6.75 31.84 7.85
N ASP A 600 -6.37 31.74 9.12
CA ASP A 600 -4.96 31.61 9.54
C ASP A 600 -4.27 30.38 8.92
N LYS A 601 -5.02 29.29 8.73
CA LYS A 601 -4.54 28.04 8.12
C LYS A 601 -4.66 28.02 6.59
N ASN A 602 -5.17 29.08 5.96
CA ASN A 602 -5.51 29.11 4.54
C ASN A 602 -6.41 27.93 4.11
N GLU A 603 -7.35 27.52 4.97
CA GLU A 603 -8.30 26.45 4.67
C GLU A 603 -9.39 26.90 3.69
N ILE A 604 -9.71 28.20 3.69
CA ILE A 604 -10.75 28.83 2.88
C ILE A 604 -10.26 30.21 2.41
N ASN A 605 -10.75 30.68 1.27
CA ASN A 605 -10.48 32.04 0.79
C ASN A 605 -11.67 32.98 1.02
N LEU A 606 -11.41 34.28 0.90
CA LEU A 606 -12.42 35.32 1.11
C LEU A 606 -13.57 35.27 0.10
N GLU A 607 -13.34 34.83 -1.13
CA GLU A 607 -14.40 34.75 -2.15
C GLU A 607 -15.44 33.69 -1.77
N ASP A 608 -14.97 32.52 -1.34
CA ASP A 608 -15.82 31.41 -0.94
C ASP A 608 -16.66 31.76 0.29
N ILE A 609 -16.05 32.37 1.32
CA ILE A 609 -16.78 32.85 2.52
C ILE A 609 -17.90 33.82 2.14
N ASN A 610 -17.64 34.73 1.19
CA ASN A 610 -18.64 35.72 0.77
C ASN A 610 -19.79 35.10 -0.03
N ARG A 611 -19.55 33.98 -0.74
CA ARG A 611 -20.58 33.22 -1.47
C ARG A 611 -21.35 32.27 -0.58
N ASP A 612 -20.75 31.83 0.52
CA ASP A 612 -21.37 30.94 1.47
C ASP A 612 -22.65 31.56 2.08
N ASN A 613 -23.71 30.76 2.09
CA ASN A 613 -25.01 31.17 2.60
C ASN A 613 -25.13 30.97 4.11
N ASP A 614 -24.27 30.15 4.71
CA ASP A 614 -24.26 29.89 6.15
C ASP A 614 -23.94 31.17 6.93
N TRP A 615 -23.14 32.06 6.33
CA TRP A 615 -22.75 33.36 6.87
C TRP A 615 -23.76 34.48 6.59
N LYS A 616 -24.91 34.21 5.96
CA LYS A 616 -25.85 35.25 5.52
C LYS A 616 -26.33 36.16 6.66
N SER A 617 -26.51 35.63 7.87
CA SER A 617 -26.89 36.39 9.08
C SER A 617 -25.78 37.36 9.55
N PHE A 618 -24.52 37.06 9.23
CA PHE A 618 -23.34 37.82 9.66
C PHE A 618 -22.78 38.77 8.60
N LYS A 619 -23.27 38.75 7.35
CA LYS A 619 -22.78 39.62 6.26
C LYS A 619 -22.85 41.13 6.54
N ARG A 620 -23.64 41.56 7.53
CA ARG A 620 -23.76 42.96 7.98
C ARG A 620 -23.19 43.19 9.38
N ASP A 621 -22.63 42.18 10.00
CA ASP A 621 -22.03 42.26 11.33
C ASP A 621 -20.63 42.89 11.24
N ASN A 622 -20.36 43.88 12.10
CA ASN A 622 -19.09 44.62 12.06
C ASN A 622 -17.89 43.74 12.40
N ASP A 623 -18.02 42.78 13.32
CA ASP A 623 -16.89 41.93 13.72
C ASP A 623 -16.53 40.93 12.62
N PHE A 624 -17.55 40.39 11.94
CA PHE A 624 -17.33 39.57 10.73
C PHE A 624 -16.64 40.37 9.62
N ILE A 625 -17.14 41.58 9.30
CA ILE A 625 -16.55 42.43 8.26
C ILE A 625 -15.11 42.81 8.63
N ASN A 626 -14.85 43.18 9.89
CA ASN A 626 -13.52 43.52 10.37
C ASN A 626 -12.56 42.34 10.26
N LEU A 627 -12.99 41.13 10.68
CA LEU A 627 -12.19 39.91 10.54
C LEU A 627 -11.82 39.66 9.08
N LEU A 628 -12.77 39.71 8.14
CA LEU A 628 -12.45 39.49 6.72
C LEU A 628 -11.50 40.55 6.16
N ASN A 629 -11.56 41.79 6.65
CA ASN A 629 -10.64 42.84 6.22
C ASN A 629 -9.20 42.63 6.72
N GLU A 630 -8.97 41.88 7.79
CA GLU A 630 -7.62 41.54 8.28
C GLU A 630 -6.85 40.64 7.30
N TYR A 631 -7.55 39.92 6.42
CA TYR A 631 -6.98 38.93 5.49
C TYR A 631 -7.12 39.34 4.01
N ARG A 632 -7.45 40.62 3.74
CA ARG A 632 -7.60 41.18 2.38
C ARG A 632 -6.29 41.54 1.71
#